data_AF-A0A9J7MIB1-F1
#
_entry.id   AF-A0A9J7MIB1-F1
#
_cell.length_a   1.000
_cell.length_b   1.000
_cell.length_c   1.000
_cell.angle_alpha   90.00
_cell.angle_beta   90.00
_cell.angle_gamma   90.00
#
_symmetry.space_group_name_H-M   'P 1'
#
loop_
_entity.id
_entity.type
_entity.pdbx_description
1 polymer ?
#
loop_
_entity_poly.entity_id
_entity_poly.type
_entity_poly.pdbx_seq_one_letter_code
_entity_poly.pdbx_strand_id
1 'polypeptide(L)'
;MSRLYLLSVILGLVGQSLAACPAGYVEVQGTCLKFSTDSKPYADARATCQAEGARLVVVKTAAMDTYLGDTIKNSYNDNTWIGLDDLNSPTHQFVWSDGSTLTSSDYSNWDGAQPDNPDTEQCVEIRVEYSYNWNNHVCDELKHYVCEKAVLDDCVGDKDEYKTCVEAAIMTCAAQAGISSRHDNRVRRALEEYLPREGSSNLVAALAVAGVGALAVVMMGALYVIQKKRLAA
;
A
#
# COMPACT_ATOMS: atom_id res chain seq x y z
N MET A 1 -43.40 -13.02 -3.67
CA MET A 1 -42.24 -13.10 -4.60
C MET A 1 -41.27 -11.91 -4.52
N SER A 2 -41.40 -10.96 -3.57
CA SER A 2 -40.62 -9.71 -3.57
C SER A 2 -39.52 -9.59 -2.49
N ARG A 3 -39.51 -10.47 -1.47
CA ARG A 3 -38.53 -10.40 -0.35
C ARG A 3 -37.21 -11.15 -0.60
N LEU A 4 -37.20 -12.14 -1.50
CA LEU A 4 -35.97 -12.87 -1.86
C LEU A 4 -35.07 -12.07 -2.82
N TYR A 5 -35.64 -11.19 -3.65
CA TYR A 5 -34.89 -10.31 -4.56
C TYR A 5 -34.12 -9.20 -3.83
N LEU A 6 -34.61 -8.74 -2.67
CA LEU A 6 -33.94 -7.69 -1.88
C LEU A 6 -32.71 -8.23 -1.12
N LEU A 7 -32.72 -9.50 -0.71
CA LEU A 7 -31.56 -10.15 -0.06
C LEU A 7 -30.43 -10.45 -1.06
N SER A 8 -30.75 -10.73 -2.33
CA SER A 8 -29.76 -10.94 -3.38
C SER A 8 -29.09 -9.65 -3.87
N VAL A 9 -29.73 -8.49 -3.72
CA VAL A 9 -29.10 -7.18 -4.03
C VAL A 9 -28.13 -6.75 -2.94
N ILE A 10 -28.41 -7.08 -1.67
CA ILE A 10 -27.53 -6.73 -0.54
C ILE A 10 -26.30 -7.66 -0.48
N LEU A 11 -26.43 -8.95 -0.84
CA LEU A 11 -25.27 -9.83 -1.02
C LEU A 11 -24.41 -9.48 -2.25
N GLY A 12 -24.94 -8.66 -3.18
CA GLY A 12 -24.20 -8.17 -4.35
C GLY A 12 -23.39 -6.89 -4.10
N LEU A 13 -23.54 -6.24 -2.95
CA LEU A 13 -22.87 -4.96 -2.63
C LEU A 13 -21.67 -5.11 -1.68
N VAL A 14 -21.34 -6.32 -1.22
CA VAL A 14 -20.18 -6.61 -0.34
C VAL A 14 -18.95 -7.03 -1.15
N GLY A 15 -18.85 -6.59 -2.40
CA GLY A 15 -17.88 -7.11 -3.38
C GLY A 15 -17.13 -6.05 -4.19
N GLN A 16 -16.96 -4.83 -3.68
CA GLN A 16 -16.10 -3.85 -4.35
C GLN A 16 -15.02 -3.35 -3.40
N SER A 17 -13.79 -3.66 -3.79
CA SER A 17 -12.54 -3.26 -3.16
C SER A 17 -12.54 -1.76 -2.83
N LEU A 18 -12.19 -1.45 -1.58
CA LEU A 18 -11.94 -0.11 -1.08
C LEU A 18 -10.45 0.21 -1.28
N ALA A 19 -10.06 0.44 -2.54
CA ALA A 19 -8.88 1.21 -2.98
C ALA A 19 -8.49 0.73 -4.39
N ALA A 20 -9.06 1.36 -5.42
CA ALA A 20 -8.49 1.25 -6.75
C ALA A 20 -7.20 2.09 -6.79
N CYS A 21 -6.16 1.58 -7.45
CA CYS A 21 -4.94 2.34 -7.62
C CYS A 21 -5.20 3.69 -8.33
N PRO A 22 -4.46 4.75 -7.97
CA PRO A 22 -4.55 6.03 -8.66
C PRO A 22 -4.34 5.87 -10.16
N ALA A 23 -4.86 6.82 -10.94
CA ALA A 23 -4.68 6.80 -12.39
C ALA A 23 -3.19 6.68 -12.77
N GLY A 24 -2.88 5.73 -13.66
CA GLY A 24 -1.50 5.44 -14.07
C GLY A 24 -0.78 4.40 -13.19
N TYR A 25 -1.38 3.96 -12.08
CA TYR A 25 -0.89 2.85 -11.27
C TYR A 25 -1.73 1.58 -11.49
N VAL A 26 -1.08 0.42 -11.36
CA VAL A 26 -1.70 -0.90 -11.47
C VAL A 26 -1.59 -1.62 -10.13
N GLU A 27 -2.69 -2.22 -9.68
CA GLU A 27 -2.70 -2.99 -8.43
C GLU A 27 -2.01 -4.34 -8.62
N VAL A 28 -1.05 -4.62 -7.76
CA VAL A 28 -0.23 -5.83 -7.72
C VAL A 28 -0.07 -6.23 -6.26
N GLN A 29 -0.73 -7.32 -5.87
CA GLN A 29 -0.60 -7.91 -4.52
C GLN A 29 -0.81 -6.89 -3.36
N GLY A 30 -1.80 -5.99 -3.50
CA GLY A 30 -2.06 -4.96 -2.48
C GLY A 30 -1.09 -3.77 -2.51
N THR A 31 -0.30 -3.62 -3.57
CA THR A 31 0.54 -2.45 -3.85
C THR A 31 0.20 -1.88 -5.21
N CYS A 32 0.16 -0.56 -5.34
CA CYS A 32 -0.02 0.12 -6.60
C CYS A 32 1.34 0.41 -7.22
N LEU A 33 1.60 -0.09 -8.42
CA LEU A 33 2.87 0.11 -9.14
C LEU A 33 2.69 0.96 -10.39
N LYS A 34 3.68 1.82 -10.67
CA LYS A 34 3.78 2.60 -11.91
C LYS A 34 5.18 2.48 -12.47
N PHE A 35 5.27 1.96 -13.69
CA PHE A 35 6.53 1.85 -14.42
C PHE A 35 6.82 3.16 -15.15
N SER A 36 8.05 3.63 -15.06
CA SER A 36 8.51 4.84 -15.76
C SER A 36 8.37 4.70 -17.29
N THR A 37 8.29 5.85 -17.96
CA THR A 37 8.35 5.94 -19.44
C THR A 37 9.65 6.55 -19.93
N ASP A 38 10.52 6.96 -19.01
CA ASP A 38 11.80 7.60 -19.23
C ASP A 38 12.86 7.05 -18.28
N SER A 39 14.13 7.35 -18.56
CA SER A 39 15.27 6.94 -17.75
C SER A 39 15.87 8.15 -17.01
N LYS A 40 16.24 7.97 -15.75
CA LYS A 40 16.77 9.03 -14.87
C LYS A 40 17.89 8.51 -13.97
N PRO A 41 18.75 9.40 -13.46
CA PRO A 41 19.59 9.10 -12.30
C PRO A 41 18.74 8.70 -11.10
N TYR A 42 19.29 7.91 -10.18
CA TYR A 42 18.55 7.38 -9.03
C TYR A 42 17.87 8.47 -8.19
N ALA A 43 18.58 9.57 -7.92
CA ALA A 43 18.06 10.68 -7.14
C ALA A 43 16.83 11.34 -7.80
N ASP A 44 16.85 11.51 -9.12
CA ASP A 44 15.76 12.10 -9.89
C ASP A 44 14.58 11.13 -10.04
N ALA A 45 14.86 9.83 -10.20
CA ALA A 45 13.85 8.78 -10.19
C ALA A 45 13.11 8.75 -8.84
N ARG A 46 13.86 8.79 -7.73
CA ARG A 46 13.33 8.88 -6.37
C ARG A 46 12.47 10.14 -6.18
N ALA A 47 12.97 11.30 -6.61
CA ALA A 47 12.23 12.56 -6.55
C ALA A 47 10.95 12.53 -7.39
N THR A 48 10.97 11.86 -8.54
CA THR A 48 9.77 11.69 -9.40
C THR A 48 8.69 10.88 -8.70
N CYS A 49 9.04 9.75 -8.08
CA CYS A 49 8.07 8.99 -7.30
C CYS A 49 7.53 9.80 -6.10
N GLN A 50 8.42 10.49 -5.37
CA GLN A 50 8.02 11.32 -4.23
C GLN A 50 7.08 12.47 -4.60
N ALA A 51 7.30 13.11 -5.76
CA ALA A 51 6.42 14.16 -6.27
C ALA A 51 4.99 13.67 -6.56
N GLU A 52 4.82 12.37 -6.80
CA GLU A 52 3.51 11.75 -6.96
C GLU A 52 2.94 11.22 -5.64
N GLY A 53 3.59 11.43 -4.49
CA GLY A 53 3.19 10.80 -3.21
C GLY A 53 3.43 9.29 -3.22
N ALA A 54 4.47 8.84 -3.93
CA ALA A 54 4.91 7.47 -4.03
C ALA A 54 6.37 7.35 -3.58
N ARG A 55 6.92 6.15 -3.63
CA ARG A 55 8.35 5.89 -3.45
C ARG A 55 8.86 4.94 -4.52
N LEU A 56 10.17 4.80 -4.69
CA LEU A 56 10.71 3.73 -5.55
C LEU A 56 10.30 2.37 -4.97
N VAL A 57 10.00 1.40 -5.83
CA VAL A 57 9.41 0.11 -5.43
C VAL A 57 10.24 -0.66 -4.41
N VAL A 58 9.57 -1.27 -3.43
CA VAL A 58 10.15 -2.10 -2.40
C VAL A 58 9.88 -3.56 -2.71
N VAL A 59 10.92 -4.39 -2.74
CA VAL A 59 10.81 -5.78 -3.18
C VAL A 59 11.10 -6.72 -2.01
N LYS A 60 10.05 -7.11 -1.28
CA LYS A 60 10.16 -7.98 -0.10
C LYS A 60 9.88 -9.46 -0.37
N THR A 61 9.41 -9.82 -1.55
CA THR A 61 8.98 -11.19 -1.87
C THR A 61 9.40 -11.59 -3.27
N ALA A 62 9.68 -12.89 -3.45
CA ALA A 62 9.95 -13.46 -4.77
C ALA A 62 8.80 -13.26 -5.77
N ALA A 63 7.56 -13.22 -5.28
CA ALA A 63 6.39 -13.00 -6.11
C ALA A 63 6.35 -11.58 -6.70
N MET A 64 6.71 -10.56 -5.90
CA MET A 64 6.82 -9.18 -6.38
C MET A 64 7.99 -9.06 -7.37
N ASP A 65 9.13 -9.64 -7.02
CA ASP A 65 10.34 -9.63 -7.85
C ASP A 65 10.10 -10.23 -9.25
N THR A 66 9.47 -11.41 -9.30
CA THR A 66 9.11 -12.10 -10.55
C THR A 66 8.17 -11.24 -11.39
N TYR A 67 7.17 -10.63 -10.76
CA TYR A 67 6.24 -9.75 -11.45
C TYR A 67 6.94 -8.52 -12.07
N LEU A 68 7.87 -7.90 -11.34
CA LEU A 68 8.67 -6.79 -11.84
C LEU A 68 9.52 -7.24 -13.04
N GLY A 69 10.26 -8.34 -12.92
CA GLY A 69 11.09 -8.88 -14.00
C GLY A 69 10.28 -9.17 -15.27
N ASP A 70 9.15 -9.87 -15.15
CA ASP A 70 8.27 -10.16 -16.29
C ASP A 70 7.67 -8.90 -16.91
N THR A 71 7.32 -7.90 -16.10
CA THR A 71 6.74 -6.64 -16.61
C THR A 71 7.80 -5.78 -17.30
N ILE A 72 8.99 -5.68 -16.73
CA ILE A 72 10.15 -4.99 -17.33
C ILE A 72 10.48 -5.63 -18.68
N LYS A 73 10.60 -6.96 -18.72
CA LYS A 73 10.84 -7.73 -19.94
C LYS A 73 9.85 -7.43 -21.05
N ASN A 74 8.57 -7.34 -20.72
CA ASN A 74 7.49 -7.15 -21.69
C ASN A 74 7.18 -5.67 -21.98
N SER A 75 7.88 -4.73 -21.33
CA SER A 75 7.70 -3.29 -21.54
C SER A 75 8.87 -2.68 -22.31
N TYR A 76 9.92 -2.25 -21.61
CA TYR A 76 11.09 -1.60 -22.22
C TYR A 76 12.34 -2.51 -22.24
N ASN A 77 12.34 -3.61 -21.48
CA ASN A 77 13.43 -4.58 -21.41
C ASN A 77 14.82 -3.92 -21.21
N ASP A 78 14.90 -3.04 -20.22
CA ASP A 78 16.10 -2.27 -19.88
C ASP A 78 16.27 -2.20 -18.36
N ASN A 79 17.47 -1.86 -17.90
CA ASN A 79 17.81 -1.85 -16.48
C ASN A 79 16.92 -0.85 -15.72
N THR A 80 16.56 -1.21 -14.49
CA THR A 80 15.50 -0.51 -13.75
C THR A 80 15.86 -0.29 -12.30
N TRP A 81 15.85 0.96 -11.83
CA TRP A 81 16.00 1.30 -10.43
C TRP A 81 14.84 0.78 -9.56
N ILE A 82 15.21 0.20 -8.43
CA ILE A 82 14.30 -0.15 -7.33
C ILE A 82 14.63 0.69 -6.09
N GLY A 83 13.73 0.72 -5.11
CA GLY A 83 13.86 1.55 -3.92
C GLY A 83 14.80 0.96 -2.88
N LEU A 84 16.01 0.55 -3.27
CA LEU A 84 17.05 0.05 -2.37
C LEU A 84 18.35 0.81 -2.64
N ASP A 85 18.95 1.37 -1.59
CA ASP A 85 20.24 2.09 -1.65
C ASP A 85 21.00 1.99 -0.33
N ASP A 86 22.31 2.28 -0.34
CA ASP A 86 23.14 2.42 0.87
C ASP A 86 23.77 3.83 0.99
N LEU A 87 23.22 4.83 0.28
CA LEU A 87 23.78 6.19 0.12
C LEU A 87 24.07 6.90 1.45
N ASN A 88 23.31 6.58 2.50
CA ASN A 88 23.42 7.22 3.81
C ASN A 88 24.01 6.30 4.88
N SER A 89 24.67 5.21 4.46
CA SER A 89 25.13 4.17 5.36
C SER A 89 26.65 4.14 5.50
N PRO A 90 27.21 4.48 6.68
CA PRO A 90 28.66 4.38 6.90
C PRO A 90 29.16 2.94 6.97
N THR A 91 28.26 1.96 6.97
CA THR A 91 28.57 0.52 7.03
C THR A 91 28.07 -0.24 5.81
N HIS A 92 27.72 0.46 4.71
CA HIS A 92 27.17 -0.14 3.48
C HIS A 92 25.93 -1.01 3.72
N GLN A 93 25.14 -0.62 4.72
CA GLN A 93 23.87 -1.25 5.02
C GLN A 93 22.80 -0.69 4.07
N PHE A 94 22.28 -1.56 3.20
CA PHE A 94 21.18 -1.23 2.30
C PHE A 94 19.87 -0.99 3.05
N VAL A 95 19.18 0.09 2.68
CA VAL A 95 17.91 0.56 3.23
C VAL A 95 16.91 0.72 2.10
N TRP A 96 15.71 0.23 2.33
CA TRP A 96 14.60 0.35 1.40
C TRP A 96 13.98 1.76 1.48
N SER A 97 13.30 2.16 0.42
CA SER A 97 12.61 3.45 0.32
C SER A 97 11.46 3.61 1.33
N ASP A 98 11.03 2.51 1.97
CA ASP A 98 10.10 2.49 3.11
C ASP A 98 10.77 2.74 4.47
N GLY A 99 12.09 2.91 4.48
CA GLY A 99 12.92 3.10 5.67
C GLY A 99 13.36 1.81 6.36
N SER A 100 12.87 0.64 5.93
CA SER A 100 13.28 -0.64 6.48
C SER A 100 14.65 -1.08 5.96
N THR A 101 15.42 -1.76 6.79
CA THR A 101 16.75 -2.26 6.42
C THR A 101 16.64 -3.62 5.74
N LEU A 102 17.49 -3.89 4.73
CA LEU A 102 17.67 -5.24 4.18
C LEU A 102 18.62 -6.05 5.07
N THR A 103 18.13 -7.09 5.72
CA THR A 103 18.91 -7.98 6.59
C THR A 103 19.21 -9.32 5.92
N SER A 104 20.16 -10.09 6.47
CA SER A 104 20.54 -11.40 5.93
C SER A 104 19.43 -12.46 5.97
N SER A 105 18.36 -12.24 6.74
CA SER A 105 17.19 -13.13 6.80
C SER A 105 16.07 -12.74 5.84
N ASP A 106 16.16 -11.57 5.20
CA ASP A 106 15.14 -11.09 4.27
C ASP A 106 15.31 -11.69 2.88
N TYR A 107 14.25 -11.62 2.08
CA TYR A 107 14.33 -11.95 0.67
C TYR A 107 15.29 -10.99 -0.05
N SER A 108 16.15 -11.55 -0.90
CA SER A 108 16.93 -10.79 -1.86
C SER A 108 17.08 -11.56 -3.16
N ASN A 109 17.21 -10.84 -4.27
CA ASN A 109 17.47 -11.43 -5.59
C ASN A 109 18.80 -10.96 -6.20
N TRP A 110 19.78 -10.68 -5.33
CA TRP A 110 21.14 -10.32 -5.75
C TRP A 110 21.70 -11.30 -6.77
N ASP A 111 22.35 -10.79 -7.80
CA ASP A 111 23.18 -11.59 -8.68
C ASP A 111 24.36 -12.20 -7.89
N GLY A 112 24.93 -13.30 -8.38
CA GLY A 112 25.83 -14.15 -7.60
C GLY A 112 27.13 -13.49 -7.10
N ALA A 113 27.51 -12.33 -7.63
CA ALA A 113 28.69 -11.56 -7.23
C ALA A 113 28.34 -10.18 -6.64
N GLN A 114 27.07 -9.95 -6.31
CA GLN A 114 26.53 -8.67 -5.86
C GLN A 114 26.06 -8.75 -4.41
N PRO A 115 26.08 -7.66 -3.64
CA PRO A 115 26.61 -6.35 -4.04
C PRO A 115 28.16 -6.27 -4.03
N ASP A 116 28.75 -5.42 -4.88
CA ASP A 116 30.20 -5.12 -4.93
C ASP A 116 30.51 -3.60 -4.89
N ASN A 117 31.77 -3.19 -5.07
CA ASN A 117 32.19 -1.77 -5.18
C ASN A 117 31.49 -0.76 -4.22
N PRO A 118 31.53 -0.98 -2.90
CA PRO A 118 30.67 -0.32 -1.92
C PRO A 118 30.85 1.21 -1.82
N ASP A 119 31.98 1.75 -2.28
CA ASP A 119 32.28 3.19 -2.26
C ASP A 119 31.78 3.94 -3.51
N THR A 120 31.36 3.23 -4.57
CA THR A 120 30.99 3.83 -5.86
C THR A 120 29.62 3.40 -6.37
N GLU A 121 29.15 2.22 -5.96
CA GLU A 121 27.90 1.62 -6.46
C GLU A 121 26.92 1.48 -5.30
N GLN A 122 26.04 2.47 -5.16
CA GLN A 122 25.24 2.63 -3.93
C GLN A 122 23.73 2.50 -4.17
N CYS A 123 23.32 2.37 -5.43
CA CYS A 123 21.91 2.32 -5.83
C CYS A 123 21.61 1.01 -6.53
N VAL A 124 20.45 0.41 -6.25
CA VAL A 124 20.15 -0.95 -6.74
C VAL A 124 19.23 -0.93 -7.95
N GLU A 125 19.64 -1.65 -8.98
CA GLU A 125 18.88 -1.92 -10.19
C GLU A 125 18.45 -3.40 -10.28
N ILE A 126 17.37 -3.64 -11.01
CA ILE A 126 17.09 -4.90 -11.68
C ILE A 126 17.85 -4.90 -13.01
N ARG A 127 18.75 -5.87 -13.20
CA ARG A 127 19.65 -5.94 -14.36
C ARG A 127 19.19 -6.97 -15.39
N VAL A 128 18.91 -6.51 -16.61
CA VAL A 128 18.31 -7.34 -17.68
C VAL A 128 19.24 -8.48 -18.12
N GLU A 129 20.54 -8.19 -18.24
CA GLU A 129 21.54 -9.16 -18.72
C GLU A 129 21.64 -10.41 -17.82
N TYR A 130 21.29 -10.27 -16.54
CA TYR A 130 21.42 -11.33 -15.53
C TYR A 130 20.05 -11.80 -15.07
N SER A 131 19.17 -12.12 -16.02
CA SER A 131 17.84 -12.69 -15.73
C SER A 131 17.01 -11.86 -14.74
N TYR A 132 17.15 -10.53 -14.77
CA TYR A 132 16.47 -9.59 -13.86
C TYR A 132 16.87 -9.73 -12.38
N ASN A 133 18.05 -10.28 -12.09
CA ASN A 133 18.67 -10.24 -10.76
C ASN A 133 19.10 -8.81 -10.38
N TRP A 134 19.27 -8.58 -9.07
CA TRP A 134 19.66 -7.28 -8.53
C TRP A 134 21.16 -7.05 -8.63
N ASN A 135 21.52 -5.80 -8.88
CA ASN A 135 22.89 -5.30 -8.97
C ASN A 135 22.93 -3.94 -8.27
N ASN A 136 23.91 -3.67 -7.40
CA ASN A 136 24.18 -2.29 -7.04
C ASN A 136 25.02 -1.66 -8.14
N HIS A 137 24.77 -0.39 -8.42
CA HIS A 137 25.39 0.30 -9.54
C HIS A 137 25.56 1.79 -9.20
N VAL A 138 26.41 2.46 -9.97
CA VAL A 138 26.61 3.91 -9.92
C VAL A 138 25.27 4.64 -10.09
N CYS A 139 24.91 5.45 -9.10
CA CYS A 139 23.60 6.11 -8.96
C CYS A 139 23.29 7.14 -10.05
N ASP A 140 24.33 7.71 -10.68
CA ASP A 140 24.18 8.76 -11.71
C ASP A 140 23.82 8.20 -13.09
N GLU A 141 23.83 6.88 -13.26
CA GLU A 141 23.44 6.23 -14.51
C GLU A 141 21.94 6.41 -14.80
N LEU A 142 21.63 6.58 -16.08
CA LEU A 142 20.26 6.73 -16.55
C LEU A 142 19.60 5.37 -16.67
N LYS A 143 18.60 5.11 -15.83
CA LYS A 143 17.83 3.86 -15.89
C LYS A 143 16.34 4.14 -15.75
N HIS A 144 15.53 3.22 -16.25
CA HIS A 144 14.11 3.21 -15.94
C HIS A 144 13.91 2.99 -14.43
N TYR A 145 12.70 3.21 -13.94
CA TYR A 145 12.38 3.07 -12.52
C TYR A 145 10.92 2.64 -12.33
N VAL A 146 10.61 2.11 -11.16
CA VAL A 146 9.25 1.74 -10.77
C VAL A 146 8.88 2.46 -9.47
N CYS A 147 7.77 3.18 -9.50
CA CYS A 147 7.19 3.79 -8.32
C CYS A 147 6.14 2.86 -7.70
N GLU A 148 6.08 2.83 -6.37
CA GLU A 148 5.02 2.16 -5.63
C GLU A 148 4.26 3.11 -4.69
N LYS A 149 2.99 2.79 -4.49
CA LYS A 149 2.13 3.33 -3.44
C LYS A 149 1.46 2.16 -2.74
N ALA A 150 1.47 2.08 -1.41
CA ALA A 150 0.68 1.03 -0.77
C ALA A 150 -0.81 1.35 -0.94
N VAL A 151 -1.63 0.30 -1.12
CA VAL A 151 -3.08 0.41 -1.31
C VAL A 151 -3.77 0.96 -0.03
N LEU A 152 -3.03 1.13 1.07
CA LEU A 152 -3.49 1.71 2.34
C LEU A 152 -2.44 2.60 3.08
N ASP A 153 -1.41 3.15 2.40
CA ASP A 153 -0.33 3.95 3.06
C ASP A 153 -0.49 5.48 3.02
N ASP A 154 -1.66 6.03 2.72
CA ASP A 154 -1.85 7.50 2.82
C ASP A 154 -1.85 8.02 4.28
N CYS A 155 -1.61 7.17 5.28
CA CYS A 155 -1.60 7.56 6.70
C CYS A 155 -0.22 7.52 7.37
N VAL A 156 0.90 7.41 6.63
CA VAL A 156 2.25 7.49 7.23
C VAL A 156 2.80 8.91 7.11
N GLY A 157 2.36 9.76 8.04
CA GLY A 157 2.80 11.13 8.27
C GLY A 157 2.61 11.51 9.74
N ASP A 158 2.98 12.74 10.13
CA ASP A 158 2.88 13.26 11.51
C ASP A 158 1.48 12.99 12.14
N LYS A 159 1.36 13.03 13.48
CA LYS A 159 0.12 12.72 14.22
C LYS A 159 -1.12 13.47 13.70
N ASP A 160 -0.92 14.68 13.17
CA ASP A 160 -1.99 15.50 12.60
C ASP A 160 -2.43 15.03 11.20
N GLU A 161 -1.53 14.44 10.43
CA GLU A 161 -1.78 13.84 9.11
C GLU A 161 -2.44 12.45 9.26
N TYR A 162 -2.02 11.67 10.26
CA TYR A 162 -2.67 10.42 10.67
C TYR A 162 -4.16 10.62 11.02
N LYS A 163 -4.48 11.64 11.82
CA LYS A 163 -5.88 11.94 12.20
C LYS A 163 -6.73 12.30 10.97
N THR A 164 -6.19 13.12 10.08
CA THR A 164 -6.86 13.55 8.85
C THR A 164 -7.10 12.36 7.90
N CYS A 165 -6.14 11.44 7.81
CA CYS A 165 -6.25 10.25 6.97
C CYS A 165 -7.27 9.23 7.52
N VAL A 166 -7.27 8.99 8.83
CA VAL A 166 -8.27 8.13 9.48
C VAL A 166 -9.68 8.74 9.31
N GLU A 167 -9.83 10.06 9.46
CA GLU A 167 -11.09 10.75 9.20
C GLU A 167 -11.53 10.63 7.72
N ALA A 168 -10.61 10.74 6.76
CA ALA A 168 -10.90 10.56 5.34
C ALA A 168 -11.31 9.11 5.00
N ALA A 169 -10.64 8.11 5.57
CA ALA A 169 -10.99 6.70 5.41
C ALA A 169 -12.37 6.37 6.00
N ILE A 170 -12.68 6.92 7.19
CA ILE A 170 -14.00 6.79 7.83
C ILE A 170 -15.08 7.45 6.97
N MET A 171 -14.85 8.66 6.47
CA MET A 171 -15.82 9.39 5.64
C MET A 171 -16.07 8.70 4.29
N THR A 172 -15.02 8.15 3.69
CA THR A 172 -15.12 7.37 2.45
C THR A 172 -15.93 6.09 2.67
N CYS A 173 -15.67 5.37 3.77
CA CYS A 173 -16.41 4.18 4.16
C CYS A 173 -17.90 4.49 4.48
N ALA A 174 -18.17 5.59 5.18
CA ALA A 174 -19.52 6.04 5.50
C ALA A 174 -20.31 6.45 4.25
N ALA A 175 -19.66 7.12 3.29
CA ALA A 175 -20.28 7.52 2.02
C ALA A 175 -20.63 6.30 1.16
N GLN A 176 -19.74 5.30 1.07
CA GLN A 176 -20.00 4.05 0.36
C GLN A 176 -21.10 3.21 1.01
N ALA A 177 -21.23 3.28 2.33
CA ALA A 177 -22.33 2.68 3.07
C ALA A 177 -23.64 3.51 3.03
N GLY A 178 -23.66 4.65 2.33
CA GLY A 178 -24.84 5.52 2.18
C GLY A 178 -25.28 6.22 3.47
N ILE A 179 -24.38 6.43 4.43
CA ILE A 179 -24.65 7.02 5.74
C ILE A 179 -24.52 8.55 5.65
N SER A 180 -25.64 9.30 5.76
CA SER A 180 -25.62 10.77 5.68
C SER A 180 -25.21 11.48 7.00
N SER A 181 -24.64 12.69 6.85
CA SER A 181 -23.96 13.58 7.82
C SER A 181 -24.65 13.92 9.16
N ARG A 182 -25.85 13.40 9.45
CA ARG A 182 -26.50 13.55 10.76
C ARG A 182 -26.13 12.47 11.78
N HIS A 183 -25.54 11.35 11.33
CA HIS A 183 -25.01 10.27 12.19
C HIS A 183 -23.54 10.47 12.58
N ASP A 184 -22.94 11.52 12.03
CA ASP A 184 -21.52 11.84 11.97
C ASP A 184 -20.87 11.95 13.36
N ASN A 185 -21.45 12.74 14.27
CA ASN A 185 -20.88 12.92 15.60
C ASN A 185 -20.97 11.69 16.53
N ARG A 186 -21.86 10.73 16.26
CA ARG A 186 -21.99 9.51 17.09
C ARG A 186 -21.09 8.40 16.59
N VAL A 187 -20.99 8.24 15.27
CA VAL A 187 -20.09 7.27 14.62
C VAL A 187 -18.64 7.69 14.83
N ARG A 188 -18.31 8.98 14.63
CA ARG A 188 -16.99 9.55 14.94
C ARG A 188 -16.58 9.31 16.39
N ARG A 189 -17.48 9.58 17.34
CA ARG A 189 -17.21 9.40 18.78
C ARG A 189 -17.01 7.93 19.16
N ALA A 190 -17.74 7.01 18.53
CA ALA A 190 -17.57 5.57 18.72
C ALA A 190 -16.26 5.05 18.12
N LEU A 191 -15.81 5.61 16.98
CA LEU A 191 -14.52 5.30 16.36
C LEU A 191 -13.33 5.87 17.15
N GLU A 192 -13.46 7.09 17.68
CA GLU A 192 -12.47 7.70 18.59
C GLU A 192 -12.33 6.96 19.93
N GLU A 193 -13.39 6.26 20.37
CA GLU A 193 -13.40 5.43 21.59
C GLU A 193 -12.80 4.03 21.37
N TYR A 194 -12.78 3.53 20.12
CA TYR A 194 -12.24 2.21 19.76
C TYR A 194 -10.77 2.23 19.30
N LEU A 195 -10.23 3.38 18.90
CA LEU A 195 -8.79 3.55 18.60
C LEU A 195 -8.02 3.61 19.94
N PRO A 196 -7.09 2.67 20.22
CA PRO A 196 -6.39 2.66 21.49
C PRO A 196 -5.45 3.85 21.59
N ARG A 197 -5.49 4.55 22.72
CA ARG A 197 -4.42 5.45 23.11
C ARG A 197 -3.18 4.61 23.40
N GLU A 198 -2.20 4.73 22.51
CA GLU A 198 -0.81 4.25 22.59
C GLU A 198 -0.45 3.00 21.79
N GLY A 199 0.73 3.12 21.16
CA GLY A 199 1.28 2.26 20.14
C GLY A 199 1.31 0.79 20.51
N SER A 200 0.73 -0.04 19.66
CA SER A 200 1.07 -1.46 19.59
C SER A 200 0.81 -2.00 18.18
N SER A 201 1.78 -2.77 17.71
CA SER A 201 2.06 -3.18 16.32
C SER A 201 1.06 -4.18 15.71
N ASN A 202 -0.18 -4.25 16.20
CA ASN A 202 -1.17 -5.23 15.76
C ASN A 202 -2.55 -4.60 15.45
N LEU A 203 -2.56 -3.38 14.91
CA LEU A 203 -3.80 -2.67 14.57
C LEU A 203 -4.53 -3.29 13.35
N VAL A 204 -3.82 -3.98 12.45
CA VAL A 204 -4.43 -4.70 11.32
C VAL A 204 -5.32 -5.84 11.80
N ALA A 205 -4.92 -6.55 12.86
CA ALA A 205 -5.75 -7.57 13.51
C ALA A 205 -6.95 -6.94 14.23
N ALA A 206 -6.77 -5.77 14.88
CA ALA A 206 -7.85 -5.04 15.52
C ALA A 206 -8.89 -4.51 14.51
N LEU A 207 -8.45 -4.02 13.34
CA LEU A 207 -9.31 -3.58 12.25
C LEU A 207 -10.02 -4.75 11.56
N ALA A 208 -9.38 -5.92 11.42
CA ALA A 208 -10.03 -7.13 10.93
C ALA A 208 -11.10 -7.66 11.92
N VAL A 209 -10.83 -7.61 13.22
CA VAL A 209 -11.80 -8.00 14.27
C VAL A 209 -12.93 -6.96 14.39
N ALA A 210 -12.62 -5.66 14.27
CA ALA A 210 -13.60 -4.59 14.31
C ALA A 210 -14.47 -4.54 13.05
N GLY A 211 -13.93 -4.86 11.86
CA GLY A 211 -14.67 -4.92 10.60
C GLY A 211 -15.80 -5.96 10.62
N VAL A 212 -15.62 -7.08 11.32
CA VAL A 212 -16.66 -8.11 11.47
C VAL A 212 -17.59 -7.81 12.66
N GLY A 213 -17.03 -7.32 13.78
CA GLY A 213 -17.78 -7.02 14.99
C GLY A 213 -18.67 -5.77 14.90
N ALA A 214 -18.18 -4.68 14.30
CA ALA A 214 -18.93 -3.43 14.18
C ALA A 214 -20.10 -3.55 13.19
N LEU A 215 -19.91 -4.27 12.07
CA LEU A 215 -20.99 -4.62 11.16
C LEU A 215 -22.06 -5.50 11.84
N ALA A 216 -21.66 -6.45 12.69
CA ALA A 216 -22.59 -7.27 13.46
C ALA A 216 -23.39 -6.47 14.50
N VAL A 217 -22.75 -5.53 15.22
CA VAL A 217 -23.41 -4.66 16.21
C VAL A 217 -24.35 -3.67 15.54
N VAL A 218 -23.96 -3.08 14.40
CA VAL A 218 -24.80 -2.18 13.60
C VAL A 218 -25.98 -2.93 12.99
N MET A 219 -25.78 -4.15 12.47
CA MET A 219 -26.88 -4.99 11.98
C MET A 219 -27.83 -5.43 13.10
N MET A 220 -27.31 -5.81 14.28
CA MET A 220 -28.16 -6.17 15.42
C MET A 220 -28.96 -4.97 15.95
N GLY A 221 -28.35 -3.78 16.00
CA GLY A 221 -29.04 -2.54 16.36
C GLY A 221 -30.14 -2.16 15.36
N ALA A 222 -29.86 -2.28 14.06
CA ALA A 222 -30.84 -2.01 13.00
C ALA A 222 -32.00 -3.02 13.03
N LEU A 223 -31.73 -4.31 13.22
CA LEU A 223 -32.75 -5.35 13.35
C LEU A 223 -33.63 -5.14 14.59
N TYR A 224 -33.05 -4.74 15.72
CA TYR A 224 -33.78 -4.43 16.94
C TYR A 224 -34.75 -3.25 16.76
N VAL A 225 -34.31 -2.18 16.09
CA VAL A 225 -35.15 -1.01 15.79
C VAL A 225 -36.29 -1.35 14.82
N ILE A 226 -36.04 -2.20 13.82
CA ILE A 226 -37.05 -2.66 12.85
C ILE A 226 -38.09 -3.56 13.53
N GLN A 227 -37.67 -4.46 14.42
CA GLN A 227 -38.56 -5.31 15.22
C GLN A 227 -39.45 -4.46 16.14
N LYS A 228 -38.88 -3.45 16.80
CA LYS A 228 -39.61 -2.55 17.69
C LYS A 228 -40.65 -1.68 16.95
N LYS A 229 -40.37 -1.29 15.70
CA LYS A 229 -41.34 -0.57 14.84
C LYS A 229 -42.46 -1.46 14.29
N ARG A 230 -42.22 -2.76 14.10
CA ARG A 230 -43.26 -3.73 13.69
C ARG A 230 -44.18 -4.18 14.81
N LEU A 231 -43.74 -4.09 16.06
CA LEU A 231 -44.55 -4.41 17.25
C LEU A 231 -45.38 -3.22 17.73
N ALA A 232 -45.16 -2.02 17.16
CA ALA A 232 -45.85 -0.78 17.50
C ALA A 232 -46.88 -0.34 16.44
N ALA A 233 -47.18 -1.20 15.46
CA ALA A 233 -48.19 -1.04 14.41
C ALA A 233 -49.04 -2.30 14.34
#